data_AF-A0A813LU52-F1
#
_entry.id   AF-A0A813LU52-F1
#
_cell.length_a   1.000
_cell.length_b   1.000
_cell.length_c   1.000
_cell.angle_alpha   90.00
_cell.angle_beta   90.00
_cell.angle_gamma   90.00
#
_symmetry.space_group_name_H-M   'P 1'
#
loop_
_entity.id
_entity.type
_entity.pdbx_description
1 polymer ?
#
loop_
_entity_poly.entity_id
_entity_poly.type
_entity_poly.pdbx_seq_one_letter_code
_entity_poly.pdbx_strand_id
1 'polypeptide(L)'
;MVNRTNNNRKSTIILFSNNPKQERRVPEVRLAGEPGVAKHLGRTLGPLRPDWDQVKRDRLQQAMREKLWAHRGPREALLSIPEGVRIVSANPADPYFGTGPDGCGQNVIGQELQKLRTFFGSYLQRRRLTLKVANVGGPWEPFSKEIDVTGTVPSEVAELAAKALGLTPEVLSVDLVTEGGFEKIPLESFGSAADLESFLAKNAGDCLAEVNLTEVAAVTLWNGTDDSYIGRADLLHLCRSCDDLLERFKMMVPLLRHTGFAPSVNFSIDDSEPRTLDEACMSEIRAAAEEMADVVISARYTLPDQPQAALLSAPEVDEPAQVVFGRHTALSPEALRDRVKGLVWGAALGDAVGLCTEFMTKAGAAEKYADPAKLSPASRVADKHRSRWGQGDWTDDTDQLVLVLDAVVAGNGVLDQRLFAKSLKQWRQNGFPELGDTAGLGIGQTVSAVLEHPAYDVAPDVAADAEWRQYGCSMAANGAVMR
;
A
#
# COMPACT_ATOMS: atom_id res chain seq x y z
N MET A 1 31.46 6.24 11.10
CA MET A 1 30.47 5.20 11.40
C MET A 1 29.10 5.86 11.39
N VAL A 2 28.35 5.73 10.30
CA VAL A 2 27.00 6.30 10.18
C VAL A 2 26.01 5.16 10.12
N ASN A 3 24.97 5.31 10.93
CA ASN A 3 24.02 4.31 11.38
C ASN A 3 23.41 3.44 10.27
N ARG A 4 23.34 2.15 10.60
CA ARG A 4 22.44 1.16 10.00
C ARG A 4 21.01 1.49 10.44
N THR A 5 20.22 2.13 9.59
CA THR A 5 18.76 2.15 9.73
C THR A 5 18.11 1.95 8.36
N ASN A 6 17.38 0.84 8.24
CA ASN A 6 16.28 0.54 7.31
C ASN A 6 16.28 1.18 5.92
N ASN A 7 17.08 0.62 5.00
CA ASN A 7 17.04 0.99 3.58
C ASN A 7 16.60 -0.19 2.67
N ASN A 8 15.69 -1.03 3.17
CA ASN A 8 15.37 -2.36 2.63
C ASN A 8 14.42 -2.36 1.41
N ARG A 9 14.47 -1.34 0.57
CA ARG A 9 13.89 -1.38 -0.79
C ARG A 9 14.90 -0.81 -1.78
N LYS A 10 15.97 -1.56 -2.05
CA LYS A 10 16.94 -1.21 -3.10
C LYS A 10 16.53 -1.85 -4.42
N SER A 11 16.00 -1.00 -5.29
CA SER A 11 15.59 -1.28 -6.66
C SER A 11 16.73 -1.92 -7.46
N THR A 12 16.61 -3.22 -7.73
CA THR A 12 17.36 -3.86 -8.82
C THR A 12 16.46 -3.85 -10.05
N ILE A 13 16.92 -3.21 -11.13
CA ILE A 13 16.16 -3.08 -12.38
C ILE A 13 16.16 -4.44 -13.07
N ILE A 14 15.09 -5.21 -12.89
CA ILE A 14 14.82 -6.41 -13.66
C ILE A 14 13.30 -6.47 -13.86
N LEU A 15 12.83 -6.35 -15.10
CA LEU A 15 11.40 -6.50 -15.44
C LEU A 15 11.24 -7.36 -16.68
N PHE A 16 10.30 -8.31 -16.61
CA PHE A 16 10.09 -9.45 -17.53
C PHE A 16 8.80 -9.31 -18.39
N SER A 17 8.51 -10.35 -19.20
CA SER A 17 7.41 -10.44 -20.16
C SER A 17 6.09 -10.89 -19.54
N ASN A 18 4.97 -10.76 -20.29
CA ASN A 18 3.67 -11.40 -20.01
C ASN A 18 3.69 -12.94 -20.22
N ASN A 19 4.65 -13.65 -19.63
CA ASN A 19 4.75 -15.11 -19.71
C ASN A 19 4.43 -15.73 -18.33
N PRO A 20 3.41 -16.60 -18.21
CA PRO A 20 2.95 -17.16 -16.93
C PRO A 20 4.02 -17.90 -16.11
N LYS A 21 5.05 -18.47 -16.77
CA LYS A 21 6.18 -19.12 -16.07
C LYS A 21 7.16 -18.12 -15.46
N GLN A 22 7.23 -16.90 -15.99
CA GLN A 22 8.07 -15.82 -15.48
C GLN A 22 7.41 -15.09 -14.31
N GLU A 23 6.10 -14.87 -14.38
CA GLU A 23 5.31 -14.24 -13.30
C GLU A 23 5.46 -14.97 -11.96
N ARG A 24 5.61 -16.30 -11.95
CA ARG A 24 5.83 -17.09 -10.74
C ARG A 24 7.16 -16.81 -10.02
N ARG A 25 8.20 -16.33 -10.73
CA ARG A 25 9.55 -16.08 -10.17
C ARG A 25 9.90 -14.60 -10.04
N VAL A 26 9.09 -13.69 -10.60
CA VAL A 26 9.20 -12.23 -10.38
C VAL A 26 9.17 -11.86 -8.88
N PRO A 27 8.31 -12.48 -8.03
CA PRO A 27 8.36 -12.26 -6.59
C PRO A 27 9.72 -12.60 -5.97
N GLU A 28 10.40 -13.67 -6.42
CA GLU A 28 11.74 -14.05 -5.89
C GLU A 28 12.78 -12.96 -6.15
N VAL A 29 12.80 -12.38 -7.36
CA VAL A 29 13.70 -11.28 -7.71
C VAL A 29 13.36 -10.02 -6.92
N ARG A 30 12.07 -9.72 -6.77
CA ARG A 30 11.57 -8.54 -6.03
C ARG A 30 11.85 -8.62 -4.53
N LEU A 31 11.79 -9.82 -3.96
CA LEU A 31 12.01 -10.10 -2.54
C LEU A 31 13.47 -10.39 -2.19
N ALA A 32 14.37 -10.43 -3.18
CA ALA A 32 15.79 -10.64 -2.95
C ALA A 32 16.35 -9.54 -2.03
N GLY A 33 16.92 -9.95 -0.89
CA GLY A 33 17.44 -9.03 0.13
C GLY A 33 18.66 -8.21 -0.29
N GLU A 34 19.33 -8.59 -1.38
CA GLU A 34 20.52 -7.91 -1.89
C GLU A 34 20.53 -7.74 -3.42
N PRO A 35 21.06 -6.61 -3.95
CA PRO A 35 21.11 -6.37 -5.40
C PRO A 35 21.90 -7.42 -6.20
N GLY A 36 22.94 -8.00 -5.61
CA GLY A 36 23.73 -9.07 -6.25
C GLY A 36 22.92 -10.34 -6.47
N VAL A 37 22.09 -10.71 -5.49
CA VAL A 37 21.18 -11.85 -5.56
C VAL A 37 20.10 -11.62 -6.60
N ALA A 38 19.46 -10.45 -6.59
CA ALA A 38 18.48 -10.07 -7.61
C ALA A 38 19.07 -10.16 -9.02
N LYS A 39 20.28 -9.60 -9.24
CA LYS A 39 21.01 -9.67 -10.52
C LYS A 39 21.32 -11.11 -10.95
N HIS A 40 21.73 -11.98 -10.02
CA HIS A 40 21.99 -13.38 -10.31
C HIS A 40 20.70 -14.11 -10.72
N LEU A 41 19.65 -14.00 -9.91
CA LEU A 41 18.33 -14.57 -10.20
C LEU A 41 17.81 -14.10 -11.57
N GLY A 42 17.88 -12.79 -11.84
CA GLY A 42 17.47 -12.21 -13.11
C GLY A 42 18.16 -12.80 -14.33
N ARG A 43 19.45 -13.14 -14.22
CA ARG A 43 20.22 -13.76 -15.31
C ARG A 43 19.87 -15.23 -15.55
N THR A 44 19.30 -15.90 -14.55
CA THR A 44 18.84 -17.29 -14.67
C THR A 44 17.41 -17.40 -15.22
N LEU A 45 16.71 -16.28 -15.37
CA LEU A 45 15.35 -16.24 -15.90
C LEU A 45 15.37 -16.18 -17.42
N GLY A 46 14.83 -17.22 -18.07
CA GLY A 46 14.68 -17.31 -19.52
C GLY A 46 13.38 -18.03 -19.90
N PRO A 47 12.84 -17.78 -21.12
CA PRO A 47 13.34 -16.84 -22.13
C PRO A 47 12.87 -15.41 -21.89
N LEU A 48 13.71 -14.39 -22.11
CA LEU A 48 13.33 -12.97 -21.96
C LEU A 48 12.13 -12.58 -22.86
N ARG A 49 11.50 -11.43 -22.56
CA ARG A 49 10.45 -10.86 -23.41
C ARG A 49 10.96 -10.68 -24.85
N PRO A 50 10.16 -11.03 -25.88
CA PRO A 50 10.59 -10.95 -27.27
C PRO A 50 11.05 -9.55 -27.70
N ASP A 51 10.51 -8.51 -27.07
CA ASP A 51 10.79 -7.09 -27.33
C ASP A 51 11.79 -6.47 -26.32
N TRP A 52 12.59 -7.29 -25.62
CA TRP A 52 13.47 -6.82 -24.54
C TRP A 52 14.48 -5.77 -25.02
N ASP A 53 15.05 -6.00 -26.20
CA ASP A 53 16.03 -5.08 -26.76
C ASP A 53 15.44 -3.71 -27.12
N GLN A 54 14.14 -3.66 -27.43
CA GLN A 54 13.40 -2.43 -27.66
C GLN A 54 13.11 -1.72 -26.33
N VAL A 55 12.60 -2.42 -25.32
CA VAL A 55 12.09 -1.77 -24.09
C VAL A 55 13.13 -1.54 -22.99
N LYS A 56 14.30 -2.19 -23.03
CA LYS A 56 15.29 -2.14 -21.94
C LYS A 56 15.75 -0.72 -21.59
N ARG A 57 15.81 0.18 -22.58
CA ARG A 57 16.15 1.58 -22.38
C ARG A 57 15.05 2.33 -21.62
N ASP A 58 13.81 2.17 -22.04
CA ASP A 58 12.65 2.82 -21.40
C ASP A 58 12.49 2.36 -19.95
N ARG A 59 12.75 1.07 -19.68
CA ARG A 59 12.75 0.53 -18.31
C ARG A 59 13.86 1.09 -17.45
N LEU A 60 15.07 1.25 -18.00
CA LEU A 60 16.17 1.92 -17.30
C LEU A 60 15.80 3.37 -16.96
N GLN A 61 15.29 4.12 -17.95
CA GLN A 61 14.86 5.50 -17.78
C GLN A 61 13.80 5.63 -16.68
N GLN A 62 12.75 4.80 -16.72
CA GLN A 62 11.70 4.80 -15.71
C GLN A 62 12.29 4.57 -14.31
N ALA A 63 13.12 3.54 -14.13
CA ALA A 63 13.70 3.23 -12.82
C ALA A 63 14.67 4.31 -12.31
N MET A 64 15.47 4.91 -13.19
CA MET A 64 16.36 6.02 -12.82
C MET A 64 15.56 7.26 -12.42
N ARG A 65 14.48 7.61 -13.15
CA ARG A 65 13.55 8.68 -12.80
C ARG A 65 12.91 8.44 -11.43
N GLU A 66 12.38 7.24 -11.18
CA GLU A 66 11.79 6.90 -9.87
C GLU A 66 12.79 7.01 -8.72
N LYS A 67 14.04 6.55 -8.94
CA LYS A 67 15.10 6.65 -7.92
C LYS A 67 15.41 8.10 -7.55
N LEU A 68 15.47 8.98 -8.55
CA LEU A 68 15.73 10.41 -8.32
C LEU A 68 14.52 11.12 -7.70
N TRP A 69 13.29 10.69 -7.99
CA TRP A 69 12.11 11.17 -7.26
C TRP A 69 12.14 10.78 -5.79
N ALA A 70 12.39 9.50 -5.50
CA ALA A 70 12.37 8.94 -4.15
C ALA A 70 13.50 9.43 -3.25
N HIS A 71 14.66 9.81 -3.81
CA HIS A 71 15.85 10.14 -3.03
C HIS A 71 16.43 11.51 -3.38
N ARG A 72 16.29 12.45 -2.45
CA ARG A 72 16.82 13.83 -2.57
C ARG A 72 18.33 13.89 -2.77
N GLY A 73 19.11 13.13 -1.99
CA GLY A 73 20.59 13.17 -2.06
C GLY A 73 21.17 12.85 -3.45
N PRO A 74 20.81 11.72 -4.08
CA PRO A 74 21.20 11.42 -5.46
C PRO A 74 20.74 12.47 -6.48
N ARG A 75 19.54 13.05 -6.28
CA ARG A 75 19.00 14.12 -7.15
C ARG A 75 19.81 15.41 -7.05
N GLU A 76 20.13 15.86 -5.84
CA GLU A 76 20.98 17.03 -5.62
C GLU A 76 22.40 16.82 -6.14
N ALA A 77 22.97 15.61 -5.96
CA ALA A 77 24.26 15.27 -6.54
C ALA A 77 24.26 15.37 -8.07
N LEU A 78 23.21 14.86 -8.73
CA LEU A 78 23.07 15.00 -10.19
C LEU A 78 22.97 16.46 -10.64
N LEU A 79 22.15 17.25 -9.96
CA LEU A 79 21.94 18.68 -10.29
C LEU A 79 23.16 19.55 -9.97
N SER A 80 24.06 19.10 -9.09
CA SER A 80 25.32 19.81 -8.81
C SER A 80 26.33 19.75 -9.97
N ILE A 81 26.15 18.82 -10.92
CA ILE A 81 27.00 18.70 -12.10
C ILE A 81 26.60 19.78 -13.12
N PRO A 82 27.50 20.68 -13.57
CA PRO A 82 27.15 21.72 -14.54
C PRO A 82 26.59 21.16 -15.86
N GLU A 83 25.63 21.86 -16.48
CA GLU A 83 24.88 21.35 -17.66
C GLU A 83 25.78 21.01 -18.87
N GLY A 84 26.88 21.74 -19.05
CA GLY A 84 27.85 21.47 -20.12
C GLY A 84 28.76 20.25 -19.88
N VAL A 85 28.73 19.64 -18.68
CA VAL A 85 29.62 18.54 -18.33
C VAL A 85 29.01 17.21 -18.78
N ARG A 86 29.78 16.46 -19.57
CA ARG A 86 29.42 15.11 -20.01
C ARG A 86 29.51 14.11 -18.86
N ILE A 87 28.46 13.31 -18.67
CA ILE A 87 28.43 12.25 -17.66
C ILE A 87 28.80 10.90 -18.30
N VAL A 88 29.77 10.20 -17.70
CA VAL A 88 30.28 8.91 -18.19
C VAL A 88 30.15 7.83 -17.10
N SER A 89 29.46 6.74 -17.41
CA SER A 89 29.41 5.54 -16.59
C SER A 89 30.64 4.66 -16.90
N ALA A 90 31.71 4.87 -16.14
CA ALA A 90 33.01 4.19 -16.31
C ALA A 90 32.96 2.73 -15.83
N ASN A 91 32.14 1.91 -16.49
CA ASN A 91 32.05 0.47 -16.28
C ASN A 91 32.70 -0.27 -17.46
N PRO A 92 33.95 -0.77 -17.31
CA PRO A 92 34.64 -1.44 -18.40
C PRO A 92 34.09 -2.84 -18.71
N ALA A 93 33.27 -3.42 -17.84
CA ALA A 93 32.67 -4.74 -18.06
C ALA A 93 31.35 -4.69 -18.87
N ASP A 94 30.83 -3.49 -19.18
CA ASP A 94 29.51 -3.33 -19.81
C ASP A 94 29.57 -2.30 -20.96
N PRO A 95 29.70 -2.75 -22.21
CA PRO A 95 29.80 -1.87 -23.38
C PRO A 95 28.44 -1.26 -23.79
N TYR A 96 27.31 -1.73 -23.25
CA TYR A 96 26.00 -1.15 -23.54
C TYR A 96 25.66 -0.04 -22.53
N PHE A 97 25.64 -0.36 -21.24
CA PHE A 97 25.26 0.62 -20.22
C PHE A 97 26.41 1.58 -19.86
N GLY A 98 27.67 1.14 -20.00
CA GLY A 98 28.86 1.90 -19.65
C GLY A 98 29.84 2.08 -20.81
N THR A 99 31.11 2.27 -20.46
CA THR A 99 32.21 2.55 -21.40
C THR A 99 32.79 1.31 -22.07
N GLY A 100 32.51 0.10 -21.59
CA GLY A 100 33.13 -1.11 -22.13
C GLY A 100 34.66 -1.14 -21.96
N PRO A 101 35.30 -2.25 -22.35
CA PRO A 101 36.72 -2.51 -22.04
C PRO A 101 37.67 -1.60 -22.84
N ASP A 102 37.24 -1.10 -24.00
CA ASP A 102 37.99 -0.21 -24.89
C ASP A 102 37.68 1.28 -24.68
N GLY A 103 36.74 1.60 -23.78
CA GLY A 103 36.27 2.97 -23.56
C GLY A 103 35.27 3.49 -24.60
N CYS A 104 34.92 2.68 -25.60
CA CYS A 104 34.06 3.05 -26.73
C CYS A 104 32.60 2.55 -26.59
N GLY A 105 32.22 2.05 -25.42
CA GLY A 105 30.86 1.62 -25.10
C GLY A 105 29.81 2.74 -25.23
N GLN A 106 28.55 2.35 -25.33
CA GLN A 106 27.45 3.27 -25.64
C GLN A 106 27.14 4.27 -24.51
N ASN A 107 27.61 4.03 -23.28
CA ASN A 107 27.40 4.93 -22.15
C ASN A 107 25.92 5.29 -21.92
N VAL A 108 25.00 4.32 -22.08
CA VAL A 108 23.55 4.57 -21.99
C VAL A 108 23.15 5.20 -20.65
N ILE A 109 23.74 4.76 -19.53
CA ILE A 109 23.46 5.34 -18.21
C ILE A 109 23.91 6.81 -18.14
N GLY A 110 25.11 7.12 -18.65
CA GLY A 110 25.62 8.49 -18.64
C GLY A 110 24.77 9.43 -19.48
N GLN A 111 24.33 8.98 -20.66
CA GLN A 111 23.41 9.73 -21.51
C GLN A 111 22.06 9.97 -20.81
N GLU A 112 21.51 8.96 -20.14
CA GLU A 112 20.23 9.08 -19.43
C GLU A 112 20.33 10.00 -18.21
N LEU A 113 21.42 9.95 -17.45
CA LEU A 113 21.67 10.90 -16.35
C LEU A 113 21.69 12.34 -16.83
N GLN A 114 22.23 12.63 -18.02
CA GLN A 114 22.22 13.99 -18.57
C GLN A 114 20.79 14.43 -18.90
N LYS A 115 19.98 13.58 -19.53
CA LYS A 115 18.57 13.88 -19.80
C LYS A 115 17.80 14.14 -18.51
N LEU A 116 18.02 13.30 -17.49
CA LEU A 116 17.40 13.46 -16.18
C LEU A 116 17.90 14.72 -15.46
N ARG A 117 19.16 15.12 -15.63
CA ARG A 117 19.67 16.38 -15.09
C ARG A 117 18.92 17.57 -15.69
N THR A 118 18.77 17.62 -17.01
CA THR A 118 17.97 18.66 -17.68
C THR A 118 16.52 18.63 -17.17
N PHE A 119 15.90 17.45 -17.15
CA PHE A 119 14.52 17.25 -16.69
C PHE A 119 14.30 17.75 -15.26
N PHE A 120 15.10 17.30 -14.29
CA PHE A 120 14.97 17.72 -12.89
C PHE A 120 15.42 19.17 -12.65
N GLY A 121 16.20 19.76 -13.57
CA GLY A 121 16.49 21.18 -13.57
C GLY A 121 15.27 22.02 -13.96
N SER A 122 14.42 21.50 -14.87
CA SER A 122 13.17 22.15 -15.29
C SER A 122 11.98 21.85 -14.37
N TYR A 123 11.94 20.65 -13.77
CA TYR A 123 10.82 20.17 -12.97
C TYR A 123 11.25 19.77 -11.56
N LEU A 124 11.17 20.72 -10.62
CA LEU A 124 11.57 20.53 -9.23
C LEU A 124 10.56 19.73 -8.42
N GLN A 125 9.29 19.73 -8.84
CA GLN A 125 8.18 19.07 -8.17
C GLN A 125 7.58 18.01 -9.08
N ARG A 126 7.20 16.88 -8.48
CA ARG A 126 6.53 15.80 -9.21
C ARG A 126 5.06 16.15 -9.36
N ARG A 127 4.55 16.10 -10.59
CA ARG A 127 3.13 16.25 -10.91
C ARG A 127 2.52 14.88 -11.15
N ARG A 128 1.58 14.52 -10.28
CA ARG A 128 0.75 13.33 -10.45
C ARG A 128 -0.70 13.73 -10.54
N LEU A 129 -1.43 13.06 -11.42
CA LEU A 129 -2.87 13.20 -11.55
C LEU A 129 -3.52 11.88 -11.17
N THR A 130 -4.43 11.95 -10.23
CA THR A 130 -5.35 10.86 -9.93
C THR A 130 -6.32 10.71 -11.09
N LEU A 131 -6.53 9.49 -11.57
CA LEU A 131 -7.48 9.20 -12.64
C LEU A 131 -8.87 8.95 -12.08
N LYS A 132 -9.86 9.58 -12.68
CA LYS A 132 -11.28 9.23 -12.60
C LYS A 132 -11.80 8.95 -13.99
N VAL A 133 -12.78 8.05 -14.11
CA VAL A 133 -13.48 7.81 -15.37
C VAL A 133 -14.84 8.49 -15.26
N ALA A 134 -15.17 9.32 -16.25
CA ALA A 134 -16.44 10.06 -16.27
C ALA A 134 -17.63 9.10 -16.10
N ASN A 135 -18.63 9.50 -15.32
CA ASN A 135 -19.81 8.70 -14.95
C ASN A 135 -19.55 7.42 -14.14
N VAL A 136 -18.31 6.97 -14.00
CA VAL A 136 -17.94 5.78 -13.21
C VAL A 136 -17.36 6.16 -11.85
N GLY A 137 -16.64 7.28 -11.77
CA GLY A 137 -15.93 7.70 -10.57
C GLY A 137 -14.50 7.13 -10.55
N GLY A 138 -14.02 6.71 -9.38
CA GLY A 138 -12.72 6.04 -9.28
C GLY A 138 -12.81 4.59 -9.78
N PRO A 139 -12.27 4.27 -10.97
CA PRO A 139 -12.40 2.93 -11.56
C PRO A 139 -11.84 1.77 -10.74
N TRP A 140 -10.96 2.02 -9.76
CA TRP A 140 -10.43 1.02 -8.83
C TRP A 140 -10.63 1.38 -7.35
N GLU A 141 -11.61 2.23 -7.01
CA GLU A 141 -11.96 2.52 -5.60
C GLU A 141 -12.00 1.25 -4.74
N PRO A 142 -11.43 1.26 -3.52
CA PRO A 142 -10.86 2.42 -2.84
C PRO A 142 -9.45 2.83 -3.31
N PHE A 143 -8.89 2.21 -4.35
CA PHE A 143 -7.57 2.53 -4.90
C PHE A 143 -7.67 3.34 -6.18
N SER A 144 -7.39 4.64 -6.10
CA SER A 144 -7.26 5.44 -7.32
C SER A 144 -5.94 5.13 -8.02
N LYS A 145 -5.95 5.09 -9.36
CA LYS A 145 -4.71 5.06 -10.15
C LYS A 145 -4.19 6.47 -10.34
N GLU A 146 -2.87 6.64 -10.29
CA GLU A 146 -2.20 7.91 -10.59
C GLU A 146 -1.34 7.77 -11.84
N ILE A 147 -1.21 8.87 -12.60
CA ILE A 147 -0.22 9.01 -13.66
C ILE A 147 0.74 10.15 -13.33
N ASP A 148 2.03 9.95 -13.59
CA ASP A 148 3.04 11.01 -13.51
C ASP A 148 3.06 11.78 -14.83
N VAL A 149 2.56 13.02 -14.80
CA VAL A 149 2.47 13.91 -15.97
C VAL A 149 3.59 14.95 -15.98
N THR A 150 4.58 14.83 -15.09
CA THR A 150 5.66 15.81 -14.99
C THR A 150 6.43 15.90 -16.31
N GLY A 151 6.46 17.10 -16.90
CA GLY A 151 7.10 17.39 -18.18
C GLY A 151 6.47 16.69 -19.39
N THR A 152 5.24 16.19 -19.26
CA THR A 152 4.48 15.58 -20.36
C THR A 152 3.78 16.65 -21.18
N VAL A 153 3.73 16.50 -22.50
CA VAL A 153 2.92 17.40 -23.33
C VAL A 153 1.43 17.01 -23.24
N PRO A 154 0.50 17.97 -23.29
CA PRO A 154 -0.93 17.71 -23.11
C PRO A 154 -1.48 16.57 -23.99
N SER A 155 -1.07 16.48 -25.25
CA SER A 155 -1.52 15.45 -26.19
C SER A 155 -1.16 14.01 -25.80
N GLU A 156 -0.14 13.80 -24.95
CA GLU A 156 0.32 12.47 -24.54
C GLU A 156 -0.39 11.95 -23.27
N VAL A 157 -1.06 12.82 -22.52
CA VAL A 157 -1.67 12.45 -21.23
C VAL A 157 -2.82 11.45 -21.43
N ALA A 158 -3.58 11.55 -22.54
CA ALA A 158 -4.64 10.60 -22.85
C ALA A 158 -4.08 9.18 -23.03
N GLU A 159 -2.93 9.03 -23.69
CA GLU A 159 -2.25 7.74 -23.84
C GLU A 159 -1.71 7.23 -22.50
N LEU A 160 -1.14 8.11 -21.66
CA LEU A 160 -0.71 7.74 -20.32
C LEU A 160 -1.88 7.26 -19.45
N ALA A 161 -3.01 7.96 -19.51
CA ALA A 161 -4.23 7.58 -18.83
C ALA A 161 -4.72 6.23 -19.35
N ALA A 162 -4.90 6.06 -20.67
CA ALA A 162 -5.32 4.79 -21.27
C ALA A 162 -4.43 3.62 -20.83
N LYS A 163 -3.11 3.78 -20.91
CA LYS A 163 -2.13 2.78 -20.48
C LYS A 163 -2.23 2.45 -18.99
N ALA A 164 -2.42 3.46 -18.13
CA ALA A 164 -2.59 3.24 -16.70
C ALA A 164 -3.91 2.52 -16.40
N LEU A 165 -4.98 2.85 -17.14
CA LEU A 165 -6.28 2.21 -17.03
C LEU A 165 -6.30 0.79 -17.63
N GLY A 166 -5.35 0.44 -18.51
CA GLY A 166 -5.31 -0.83 -19.22
C GLY A 166 -6.15 -0.83 -20.51
N LEU A 167 -6.44 0.35 -21.06
CA LEU A 167 -7.26 0.56 -22.24
C LEU A 167 -6.39 0.62 -23.51
N THR A 168 -6.96 0.24 -24.65
CA THR A 168 -6.32 0.35 -25.98
C THR A 168 -7.27 1.08 -26.92
N PRO A 169 -6.80 2.15 -27.58
CA PRO A 169 -7.39 3.50 -27.56
C PRO A 169 -8.93 3.54 -27.52
N GLU A 170 -9.47 3.84 -26.34
CA GLU A 170 -10.91 4.01 -26.04
C GLU A 170 -11.17 5.35 -25.30
N VAL A 171 -10.14 6.18 -25.12
CA VAL A 171 -10.21 7.49 -24.45
C VAL A 171 -10.60 8.55 -25.47
N LEU A 172 -11.77 9.16 -25.30
CA LEU A 172 -12.29 10.24 -26.13
C LEU A 172 -11.60 11.57 -25.81
N SER A 173 -11.54 11.92 -24.53
CA SER A 173 -10.90 13.14 -24.04
C SER A 173 -10.46 12.99 -22.59
N VAL A 174 -9.64 13.93 -22.13
CA VAL A 174 -9.28 14.07 -20.73
C VAL A 174 -9.55 15.50 -20.31
N ASP A 175 -10.26 15.66 -19.19
CA ASP A 175 -10.50 16.95 -18.55
C ASP A 175 -9.69 17.02 -17.25
N LEU A 176 -9.06 18.17 -17.00
CA LEU A 176 -8.50 18.48 -15.69
C LEU A 176 -9.60 19.04 -14.82
N VAL A 177 -9.81 18.40 -13.67
CA VAL A 177 -10.87 18.78 -12.73
C VAL A 177 -10.23 19.38 -11.48
N THR A 178 -10.66 20.59 -11.13
CA THR A 178 -10.15 21.40 -10.01
C THR A 178 -11.30 21.87 -9.11
N GLU A 179 -10.97 22.60 -8.04
CA GLU A 179 -11.93 23.13 -7.07
C GLU A 179 -12.82 22.03 -6.48
N GLY A 180 -12.25 20.88 -6.10
CA GLY A 180 -13.02 19.78 -5.53
C GLY A 180 -14.07 19.15 -6.46
N GLY A 181 -14.00 19.41 -7.79
CA GLY A 181 -14.92 18.82 -8.76
C GLY A 181 -15.75 19.82 -9.57
N PHE A 182 -15.71 21.13 -9.22
CA PHE A 182 -16.59 22.13 -9.83
C PHE A 182 -16.08 22.64 -11.18
N GLU A 183 -14.77 22.84 -11.33
CA GLU A 183 -14.19 23.36 -12.56
C GLU A 183 -13.62 22.21 -13.39
N LYS A 184 -13.99 22.16 -14.67
CA LYS A 184 -13.48 21.19 -15.65
C LYS A 184 -12.85 21.93 -16.81
N ILE A 185 -11.59 21.63 -17.09
CA ILE A 185 -10.83 22.28 -18.15
C ILE A 185 -10.35 21.19 -19.12
N PRO A 186 -10.78 21.23 -20.40
CA PRO A 186 -10.33 20.27 -21.39
C PRO A 186 -8.81 20.33 -21.55
N LEU A 187 -8.16 19.17 -21.57
CA LEU A 187 -6.71 19.11 -21.64
C LEU A 187 -6.15 19.71 -22.95
N GLU A 188 -6.96 19.72 -24.02
CA GLU A 188 -6.65 20.41 -25.28
C GLU A 188 -6.52 21.93 -25.16
N SER A 189 -6.98 22.53 -24.05
CA SER A 189 -6.80 23.96 -23.76
C SER A 189 -5.34 24.34 -23.48
N PHE A 190 -4.46 23.35 -23.26
CA PHE A 190 -3.04 23.58 -22.97
C PHE A 190 -2.19 23.35 -24.22
N GLY A 191 -1.45 24.38 -24.64
CA GLY A 191 -0.64 24.34 -25.86
C GLY A 191 0.74 23.70 -25.70
N SER A 192 1.25 23.57 -24.48
CA SER A 192 2.59 23.06 -24.21
C SER A 192 2.72 22.39 -22.83
N ALA A 193 3.81 21.64 -22.63
CA ALA A 193 4.15 21.08 -21.32
C ALA A 193 4.40 22.16 -20.24
N ALA A 194 4.83 23.36 -20.65
CA ALA A 194 5.05 24.48 -19.73
C ALA A 194 3.72 25.08 -19.24
N ASP A 195 2.73 25.18 -20.13
CA ASP A 195 1.38 25.66 -19.76
C ASP A 195 0.73 24.69 -18.78
N LEU A 196 0.82 23.38 -19.06
CA LEU A 196 0.31 22.34 -18.18
C LEU A 196 1.02 22.34 -16.82
N GLU A 197 2.35 22.42 -16.78
CA GLU A 197 3.11 22.52 -15.52
C GLU A 197 2.70 23.76 -14.71
N SER A 198 2.55 24.91 -15.36
CA SER A 198 2.12 26.15 -14.70
C SER A 198 0.73 26.03 -14.08
N PHE A 199 -0.20 25.37 -14.77
CA PHE A 199 -1.53 25.08 -14.26
C PHE A 199 -1.51 24.12 -13.07
N LEU A 200 -0.84 22.97 -13.21
CA LEU A 200 -0.72 21.97 -12.14
C LEU A 200 0.06 22.49 -10.93
N ALA A 201 0.95 23.47 -11.13
CA ALA A 201 1.63 24.16 -10.04
C ALA A 201 0.69 25.01 -9.19
N LYS A 202 -0.28 25.69 -9.82
CA LYS A 202 -1.27 26.52 -9.12
C LYS A 202 -2.31 25.67 -8.40
N ASN A 203 -2.69 24.54 -8.99
CA ASN A 203 -3.72 23.62 -8.48
C ASN A 203 -3.10 22.38 -7.80
N ALA A 204 -1.94 22.54 -7.16
CA ALA A 204 -1.22 21.43 -6.56
C ALA A 204 -2.03 20.84 -5.38
N GLY A 205 -2.40 19.56 -5.49
CA GLY A 205 -3.21 18.87 -4.48
C GLY A 205 -4.73 19.02 -4.65
N ASP A 206 -5.18 19.80 -5.64
CA ASP A 206 -6.59 19.98 -6.00
C ASP A 206 -6.75 19.89 -7.53
N CYS A 207 -6.23 18.81 -8.10
CA CYS A 207 -6.37 18.53 -9.53
C CYS A 207 -6.37 17.02 -9.78
N LEU A 208 -7.34 16.55 -10.56
CA LEU A 208 -7.42 15.17 -11.05
C LEU A 208 -7.66 15.16 -12.55
N ALA A 209 -7.37 14.04 -13.20
CA ALA A 209 -7.70 13.82 -14.60
C ALA A 209 -8.97 12.99 -14.69
N GLU A 210 -10.05 13.59 -15.20
CA GLU A 210 -11.26 12.87 -15.57
C GLU A 210 -11.13 12.40 -17.03
N VAL A 211 -11.26 11.09 -17.22
CA VAL A 211 -11.10 10.43 -18.51
C VAL A 211 -12.49 10.14 -19.06
N ASN A 212 -12.79 10.71 -20.23
CA ASN A 212 -14.01 10.44 -20.97
C ASN A 212 -13.74 9.32 -21.97
N LEU A 213 -14.59 8.29 -21.97
CA LEU A 213 -14.52 7.16 -22.90
C LEU A 213 -15.48 7.38 -24.06
N THR A 214 -15.22 6.77 -25.23
CA THR A 214 -16.02 6.99 -26.46
C THR A 214 -17.46 6.48 -26.35
N GLU A 215 -17.71 5.48 -25.51
CA GLU A 215 -19.01 4.88 -25.17
C GLU A 215 -18.91 4.38 -23.72
N VAL A 216 -20.01 4.28 -22.97
CA VAL A 216 -19.98 3.83 -21.56
C VAL A 216 -21.21 3.00 -21.23
N ALA A 217 -21.02 1.82 -20.66
CA ALA A 217 -22.09 0.96 -20.13
C ALA A 217 -22.00 0.96 -18.59
N ALA A 218 -22.44 2.04 -17.96
CA ALA A 218 -22.22 2.28 -16.54
C ALA A 218 -23.34 1.73 -15.64
N VAL A 219 -23.01 0.74 -14.82
CA VAL A 219 -23.91 0.12 -13.83
C VAL A 219 -23.63 0.62 -12.42
N THR A 220 -24.63 0.51 -11.54
CA THR A 220 -24.54 0.91 -10.13
C THR A 220 -24.13 -0.28 -9.26
N LEU A 221 -23.19 -0.10 -8.34
CA LEU A 221 -22.69 -1.14 -7.43
C LEU A 221 -23.19 -0.89 -6.01
N TRP A 222 -23.78 -1.92 -5.39
CA TRP A 222 -24.38 -1.84 -4.05
C TRP A 222 -23.83 -2.88 -3.09
N ASN A 223 -23.73 -2.50 -1.81
CA ASN A 223 -23.44 -3.43 -0.72
C ASN A 223 -24.77 -3.96 -0.21
N GLY A 224 -25.17 -5.13 -0.65
CA GLY A 224 -26.46 -5.73 -0.32
C GLY A 224 -26.57 -6.25 1.12
N THR A 225 -25.55 -6.04 1.98
CA THR A 225 -25.68 -6.23 3.44
C THR A 225 -26.17 -4.98 4.16
N ASP A 226 -25.88 -3.78 3.62
CA ASP A 226 -26.17 -2.49 4.26
C ASP A 226 -27.06 -1.57 3.38
N ASP A 227 -27.56 -2.08 2.24
CA ASP A 227 -28.30 -1.35 1.20
C ASP A 227 -27.68 0.02 0.85
N SER A 228 -26.34 0.06 0.77
CA SER A 228 -25.59 1.28 0.51
C SER A 228 -24.95 1.27 -0.88
N TYR A 229 -25.06 2.41 -1.57
CA TYR A 229 -24.31 2.69 -2.78
C TYR A 229 -22.81 2.62 -2.49
N ILE A 230 -22.08 1.80 -3.26
CA ILE A 230 -20.63 1.69 -3.15
C ILE A 230 -19.93 2.46 -4.28
N GLY A 231 -20.49 2.44 -5.50
CA GLY A 231 -19.83 3.02 -6.66
C GLY A 231 -20.51 2.68 -7.98
N ARG A 232 -19.80 2.90 -9.09
CA ARG A 232 -20.22 2.47 -10.43
C ARG A 232 -19.12 1.66 -11.11
N ALA A 233 -19.50 0.90 -12.13
CA ALA A 233 -18.58 0.17 -13.00
C ALA A 233 -18.99 0.37 -14.46
N ASP A 234 -17.99 0.48 -15.34
CA ASP A 234 -18.21 0.45 -16.79
C ASP A 234 -17.98 -0.99 -17.30
N LEU A 235 -19.00 -1.54 -17.96
CA LEU A 235 -19.00 -2.92 -18.44
C LEU A 235 -18.45 -3.09 -19.86
N LEU A 236 -18.10 -1.99 -20.53
CA LEU A 236 -17.61 -2.01 -21.91
C LEU A 236 -16.09 -2.06 -21.98
N HIS A 237 -15.43 -1.26 -21.16
CA HIS A 237 -13.97 -1.05 -21.20
C HIS A 237 -13.26 -1.57 -19.97
N LEU A 238 -13.81 -1.32 -18.78
CA LEU A 238 -13.13 -1.61 -17.50
C LEU A 238 -13.47 -2.97 -16.90
N CYS A 239 -14.74 -3.38 -16.91
CA CYS A 239 -15.24 -4.64 -16.35
C CYS A 239 -15.93 -5.46 -17.45
N ARG A 240 -15.13 -6.07 -18.33
CA ARG A 240 -15.62 -6.63 -19.61
C ARG A 240 -16.29 -8.00 -19.43
N SER A 241 -15.99 -8.69 -18.34
CA SER A 241 -16.49 -10.02 -17.98
C SER A 241 -17.12 -10.03 -16.59
N CYS A 242 -17.85 -11.10 -16.27
CA CYS A 242 -18.35 -11.32 -14.92
C CYS A 242 -17.20 -11.40 -13.91
N ASP A 243 -16.09 -12.06 -14.27
CA ASP A 243 -14.90 -12.17 -13.42
C ASP A 243 -14.28 -10.80 -13.09
N ASP A 244 -14.23 -9.87 -14.04
CA ASP A 244 -13.74 -8.51 -13.79
C ASP A 244 -14.61 -7.78 -12.76
N LEU A 245 -15.93 -7.94 -12.87
CA LEU A 245 -16.91 -7.34 -11.97
C LEU A 245 -16.84 -7.97 -10.57
N LEU A 246 -16.66 -9.29 -10.48
CA LEU A 246 -16.44 -9.98 -9.21
C LEU A 246 -15.14 -9.54 -8.53
N GLU A 247 -14.04 -9.38 -9.28
CA GLU A 247 -12.81 -8.82 -8.73
C GLU A 247 -12.96 -7.36 -8.31
N ARG A 248 -13.76 -6.57 -9.05
CA ARG A 248 -14.14 -5.21 -8.64
C ARG A 248 -14.81 -5.20 -7.26
N PHE A 249 -15.80 -6.06 -7.06
CA PHE A 249 -16.46 -6.23 -5.76
C PHE A 249 -15.49 -6.67 -4.67
N LYS A 250 -14.63 -7.65 -4.93
CA LYS A 250 -13.63 -8.11 -3.95
C LYS A 250 -12.58 -7.05 -3.59
N MET A 251 -12.42 -5.99 -4.39
CA MET A 251 -11.59 -4.84 -4.02
C MET A 251 -12.34 -3.84 -3.14
N MET A 252 -13.63 -3.63 -3.42
CA MET A 252 -14.47 -2.67 -2.68
C MET A 252 -15.03 -3.23 -1.37
N VAL A 253 -15.31 -4.54 -1.36
CA VAL A 253 -15.84 -5.32 -0.23
C VAL A 253 -14.91 -6.54 -0.05
N PRO A 254 -13.76 -6.38 0.62
CA PRO A 254 -12.75 -7.43 0.72
C PRO A 254 -13.24 -8.75 1.33
N LEU A 255 -14.28 -8.71 2.17
CA LEU A 255 -14.92 -9.89 2.75
C LEU A 255 -15.39 -10.92 1.71
N LEU A 256 -15.75 -10.48 0.50
CA LEU A 256 -16.19 -11.36 -0.57
C LEU A 256 -15.09 -12.32 -1.07
N ARG A 257 -13.82 -12.09 -0.69
CA ARG A 257 -12.70 -13.00 -0.98
C ARG A 257 -12.75 -14.27 -0.14
N HIS A 258 -13.52 -14.28 0.94
CA HIS A 258 -13.50 -15.34 1.94
C HIS A 258 -14.76 -16.20 1.82
N THR A 259 -14.60 -17.43 1.36
CA THR A 259 -15.72 -18.38 1.12
C THR A 259 -16.52 -18.71 2.38
N GLY A 260 -15.91 -18.61 3.57
CA GLY A 260 -16.59 -18.79 4.86
C GLY A 260 -17.70 -17.77 5.16
N PHE A 261 -17.80 -16.70 4.35
CA PHE A 261 -18.83 -15.66 4.46
C PHE A 261 -19.95 -15.80 3.42
N ALA A 262 -20.05 -16.95 2.75
CA ALA A 262 -21.09 -17.26 1.76
C ALA A 262 -21.37 -16.10 0.78
N PRO A 263 -20.35 -15.59 0.06
CA PRO A 263 -20.53 -14.43 -0.82
C PRO A 263 -21.45 -14.77 -2.00
N SER A 264 -22.31 -13.83 -2.37
CA SER A 264 -23.17 -13.91 -3.56
C SER A 264 -23.26 -12.56 -4.26
N VAL A 265 -23.35 -12.55 -5.59
CA VAL A 265 -23.54 -11.34 -6.38
C VAL A 265 -24.75 -11.53 -7.29
N ASN A 266 -25.67 -10.56 -7.25
CA ASN A 266 -26.90 -10.56 -8.02
C ASN A 266 -27.01 -9.24 -8.80
N PHE A 267 -27.92 -9.20 -9.75
CA PHE A 267 -28.26 -7.98 -10.49
C PHE A 267 -29.78 -7.82 -10.67
N SER A 268 -30.20 -6.57 -10.84
CA SER A 268 -31.55 -6.20 -11.27
C SER A 268 -31.47 -5.14 -12.38
N ILE A 269 -32.50 -5.09 -13.22
CA ILE A 269 -32.69 -4.09 -14.28
C ILE A 269 -34.07 -3.48 -14.05
N ASP A 270 -34.15 -2.15 -13.94
CA ASP A 270 -35.40 -1.39 -13.70
C ASP A 270 -36.24 -1.98 -12.55
N ASP A 271 -35.59 -2.19 -11.40
CA ASP A 271 -36.21 -2.74 -10.17
C ASP A 271 -36.87 -4.13 -10.34
N SER A 272 -36.47 -4.89 -11.35
CA SER A 272 -36.87 -6.30 -11.48
C SER A 272 -36.33 -7.19 -10.36
N GLU A 273 -36.94 -8.36 -10.19
CA GLU A 273 -36.50 -9.37 -9.22
C GLU A 273 -35.01 -9.71 -9.42
N PRO A 274 -34.18 -9.69 -8.35
CA PRO A 274 -32.76 -9.94 -8.46
C PRO A 274 -32.44 -11.32 -9.04
N ARG A 275 -31.58 -11.35 -10.06
CA ARG A 275 -31.05 -12.57 -10.69
C ARG A 275 -29.59 -12.77 -10.31
N THR A 276 -29.16 -14.02 -10.24
CA THR A 276 -27.75 -14.35 -9.99
C THR A 276 -26.88 -13.86 -11.13
N LEU A 277 -25.75 -13.22 -10.79
CA LEU A 277 -24.78 -12.77 -11.77
C LEU A 277 -23.95 -13.95 -12.28
N ASP A 278 -23.90 -14.13 -13.59
CA ASP A 278 -23.03 -15.09 -14.28
C ASP A 278 -22.55 -14.52 -15.63
N GLU A 279 -21.67 -15.23 -16.33
CA GLU A 279 -21.14 -14.75 -17.62
C GLU A 279 -22.23 -14.65 -18.71
N ALA A 280 -23.30 -15.46 -18.62
CA ALA A 280 -24.34 -15.52 -19.64
C ALA A 280 -25.21 -14.25 -19.64
N CYS A 281 -25.40 -13.62 -18.48
CA CYS A 281 -26.17 -12.38 -18.37
C CYS A 281 -25.40 -11.12 -18.75
N MET A 282 -24.06 -11.15 -18.88
CA MET A 282 -23.25 -9.95 -19.11
C MET A 282 -23.64 -9.17 -20.37
N SER A 283 -24.01 -9.86 -21.46
CA SER A 283 -24.47 -9.19 -22.69
C SER A 283 -25.80 -8.47 -22.51
N GLU A 284 -26.72 -9.03 -21.74
CA GLU A 284 -28.02 -8.42 -21.42
C GLU A 284 -27.83 -7.18 -20.53
N ILE A 285 -27.04 -7.31 -19.46
CA ILE A 285 -26.73 -6.24 -18.52
C ILE A 285 -26.08 -5.06 -19.24
N ARG A 286 -25.12 -5.35 -20.14
CA ARG A 286 -24.45 -4.31 -20.93
C ARG A 286 -25.43 -3.58 -21.85
N ALA A 287 -26.26 -4.31 -22.60
CA ALA A 287 -27.23 -3.71 -23.49
C ALA A 287 -28.23 -2.81 -22.73
N ALA A 288 -28.73 -3.27 -21.58
CA ALA A 288 -29.60 -2.48 -20.73
C ALA A 288 -28.92 -1.20 -20.23
N ALA A 289 -27.65 -1.29 -19.81
CA ALA A 289 -26.88 -0.13 -19.36
C ALA A 289 -26.60 0.87 -20.49
N GLU A 290 -26.35 0.41 -21.72
CA GLU A 290 -26.21 1.25 -22.92
C GLU A 290 -27.52 1.97 -23.28
N GLU A 291 -28.66 1.32 -23.03
CA GLU A 291 -30.00 1.91 -23.16
C GLU A 291 -30.40 2.81 -21.97
N MET A 292 -29.48 3.05 -21.03
CA MET A 292 -29.67 3.86 -19.82
C MET A 292 -30.74 3.33 -18.86
N ALA A 293 -30.99 2.01 -18.86
CA ALA A 293 -31.81 1.36 -17.83
C ALA A 293 -31.13 1.44 -16.45
N ASP A 294 -31.91 1.35 -15.37
CA ASP A 294 -31.34 1.30 -14.02
C ASP A 294 -30.84 -0.11 -13.72
N VAL A 295 -29.54 -0.32 -13.94
CA VAL A 295 -28.88 -1.60 -13.72
C VAL A 295 -28.11 -1.55 -12.40
N VAL A 296 -28.57 -2.33 -11.43
CA VAL A 296 -27.95 -2.45 -10.11
C VAL A 296 -27.31 -3.82 -9.96
N ILE A 297 -26.02 -3.85 -9.63
CA ILE A 297 -25.30 -5.05 -9.24
C ILE A 297 -25.08 -4.99 -7.73
N SER A 298 -25.53 -6.02 -7.01
CA SER A 298 -25.50 -6.07 -5.55
C SER A 298 -24.69 -7.27 -5.08
N ALA A 299 -23.69 -7.04 -4.23
CA ALA A 299 -22.92 -8.09 -3.58
C ALA A 299 -23.33 -8.24 -2.12
N ARG A 300 -23.45 -9.49 -1.66
CA ARG A 300 -23.87 -9.86 -0.30
C ARG A 300 -22.90 -10.86 0.29
N TYR A 301 -22.78 -10.84 1.61
CA TYR A 301 -22.10 -11.86 2.41
C TYR A 301 -22.89 -12.09 3.71
N THR A 302 -22.67 -13.22 4.36
CA THR A 302 -23.27 -13.55 5.65
C THR A 302 -22.17 -13.73 6.68
N LEU A 303 -22.31 -13.09 7.84
CA LEU A 303 -21.44 -13.36 8.98
C LEU A 303 -21.84 -14.72 9.58
N PRO A 304 -20.93 -15.69 9.67
CA PRO A 304 -21.24 -16.99 10.23
C PRO A 304 -21.42 -16.90 11.74
N ASP A 305 -22.33 -17.70 12.31
CA ASP A 305 -22.56 -17.74 13.76
C ASP A 305 -21.39 -18.38 14.54
N GLN A 306 -20.58 -19.18 13.87
CA GLN A 306 -19.47 -19.92 14.46
C GLN A 306 -18.12 -19.34 14.02
N PRO A 307 -17.10 -19.39 14.90
CA PRO A 307 -15.75 -18.98 14.55
C PRO A 307 -15.26 -19.68 13.29
N GLN A 308 -14.74 -18.91 12.34
CA GLN A 308 -14.19 -19.43 11.08
C GLN A 308 -12.77 -19.92 11.27
N ALA A 309 -12.33 -20.87 10.44
CA ALA A 309 -10.93 -21.30 10.39
C ALA A 309 -9.98 -20.12 10.16
N ALA A 310 -8.74 -20.25 10.65
CA ALA A 310 -7.74 -19.22 10.43
C ALA A 310 -7.43 -19.09 8.93
N LEU A 311 -7.34 -17.84 8.46
CA LEU A 311 -7.02 -17.45 7.09
C LEU A 311 -5.66 -18.02 6.66
N LEU A 312 -4.67 -17.93 7.56
CA LEU A 312 -3.40 -18.60 7.39
C LEU A 312 -3.47 -19.92 8.15
N SER A 313 -3.66 -21.01 7.41
CA SER A 313 -3.48 -22.33 7.98
C SER A 313 -2.02 -22.47 8.44
N ALA A 314 -1.83 -23.03 9.64
CA ALA A 314 -0.52 -23.55 9.99
C ALA A 314 -0.09 -24.53 8.87
N PRO A 315 1.21 -24.61 8.52
CA PRO A 315 1.67 -25.67 7.61
C PRO A 315 1.10 -27.01 8.11
N GLU A 316 0.70 -27.89 7.20
CA GLU A 316 0.26 -29.24 7.56
C GLU A 316 1.41 -29.94 8.28
N VAL A 317 1.35 -29.91 9.61
CA VAL A 317 2.21 -30.71 10.49
C VAL A 317 1.29 -31.76 11.07
N ASP A 318 1.70 -33.03 11.00
CA ASP A 318 0.93 -34.18 11.50
C ASP A 318 0.57 -34.07 13.00
N GLU A 319 1.21 -33.14 13.73
CA GLU A 319 0.99 -32.91 15.15
C GLU A 319 0.74 -31.41 15.45
N PRO A 320 -0.11 -31.09 16.44
CA PRO A 320 -0.33 -29.71 16.88
C PRO A 320 1.00 -29.04 17.26
N ALA A 321 1.09 -27.71 17.16
CA ALA A 321 2.30 -26.98 17.55
C ALA A 321 2.73 -27.38 18.97
N GLN A 322 3.87 -28.06 19.10
CA GLN A 322 4.41 -28.47 20.39
C GLN A 322 5.52 -27.51 20.80
N VAL A 323 5.53 -27.14 22.08
CA VAL A 323 6.69 -26.48 22.68
C VAL A 323 7.83 -27.48 22.71
N VAL A 324 8.87 -27.22 21.92
CA VAL A 324 10.08 -28.04 21.94
C VAL A 324 10.89 -27.67 23.16
N PHE A 325 11.00 -28.62 24.10
CA PHE A 325 11.87 -28.46 25.25
C PHE A 325 13.31 -28.83 24.88
N GLY A 326 14.24 -27.89 25.02
CA GLY A 326 15.65 -28.10 24.71
C GLY A 326 16.51 -26.87 24.94
N ARG A 327 17.84 -27.06 24.90
CA ARG A 327 18.79 -25.93 24.96
C ARG A 327 18.95 -25.33 23.57
N HIS A 328 18.10 -24.37 23.24
CA HIS A 328 18.13 -23.63 21.97
C HIS A 328 18.99 -22.37 22.01
N THR A 329 19.79 -22.20 23.08
CA THR A 329 20.63 -21.02 23.29
C THR A 329 21.96 -21.38 23.96
N ALA A 330 23.00 -20.62 23.61
CA ALA A 330 24.29 -20.69 24.29
C ALA A 330 24.24 -20.09 25.71
N LEU A 331 23.24 -19.26 26.03
CA LEU A 331 23.08 -18.62 27.33
C LEU A 331 22.86 -19.65 28.45
N SER A 332 23.31 -19.31 29.67
CA SER A 332 22.88 -20.04 30.87
C SER A 332 21.41 -19.74 31.17
N PRO A 333 20.71 -20.58 31.95
CA PRO A 333 19.34 -20.31 32.38
C PRO A 333 19.18 -18.94 33.08
N GLU A 334 20.14 -18.54 33.91
CA GLU A 334 20.13 -17.27 34.61
C GLU A 334 20.27 -16.10 33.63
N ALA A 335 21.23 -16.20 32.71
CA ALA A 335 21.44 -15.18 31.68
C ALA A 335 20.21 -15.08 30.75
N LEU A 336 19.58 -16.20 30.37
CA LEU A 336 18.38 -16.17 29.55
C LEU A 336 17.22 -15.49 30.27
N ARG A 337 16.98 -15.82 31.55
CA ARG A 337 15.94 -15.17 32.38
C ARG A 337 16.18 -13.67 32.50
N ASP A 338 17.44 -13.26 32.70
CA ASP A 338 17.82 -11.85 32.75
C ASP A 338 17.51 -11.13 31.42
N ARG A 339 17.85 -11.74 30.27
CA ARG A 339 17.52 -11.19 28.95
C ARG A 339 16.01 -11.07 28.69
N VAL A 340 15.22 -12.06 29.08
CA VAL A 340 13.76 -12.02 28.94
C VAL A 340 13.16 -10.93 29.84
N LYS A 341 13.61 -10.81 31.09
CA LYS A 341 13.19 -9.70 31.97
C LYS A 341 13.59 -8.35 31.37
N GLY A 342 14.81 -8.22 30.85
CA GLY A 342 15.29 -7.01 30.21
C GLY A 342 14.50 -6.65 28.95
N LEU A 343 14.01 -7.63 28.18
CA LEU A 343 13.10 -7.41 27.07
C LEU A 343 11.79 -6.78 27.54
N VAL A 344 11.10 -7.42 28.49
CA VAL A 344 9.78 -6.98 28.96
C VAL A 344 9.86 -5.63 29.67
N TRP A 345 10.76 -5.48 30.63
CA TRP A 345 10.94 -4.20 31.33
C TRP A 345 11.51 -3.11 30.42
N GLY A 346 12.37 -3.48 29.49
CA GLY A 346 12.92 -2.54 28.51
C GLY A 346 11.85 -1.99 27.57
N ALA A 347 10.91 -2.83 27.13
CA ALA A 347 9.75 -2.42 26.35
C ALA A 347 8.88 -1.44 27.16
N ALA A 348 8.50 -1.81 28.39
CA ALA A 348 7.65 -0.97 29.24
C ALA A 348 8.29 0.38 29.61
N LEU A 349 9.59 0.38 29.94
CA LEU A 349 10.32 1.62 30.20
C LEU A 349 10.46 2.47 28.93
N GLY A 350 10.71 1.83 27.79
CA GLY A 350 10.81 2.49 26.50
C GLY A 350 9.51 3.19 26.09
N ASP A 351 8.38 2.51 26.28
CA ASP A 351 7.03 3.03 26.09
C ASP A 351 6.77 4.24 27.01
N ALA A 352 6.86 4.07 28.33
CA ALA A 352 6.58 5.13 29.29
C ALA A 352 7.48 6.38 29.11
N VAL A 353 8.76 6.18 28.75
CA VAL A 353 9.67 7.27 28.37
C VAL A 353 9.30 7.88 27.02
N GLY A 354 8.95 7.06 26.03
CA GLY A 354 8.54 7.48 24.69
C GLY A 354 7.35 8.43 24.72
N LEU A 355 6.33 8.11 25.53
CA LEU A 355 5.15 8.94 25.76
C LEU A 355 5.49 10.37 26.21
N CYS A 356 6.64 10.57 26.88
CA CYS A 356 7.10 11.91 27.24
C CYS A 356 7.27 12.84 26.04
N THR A 357 7.58 12.29 24.85
CA THR A 357 7.94 13.05 23.64
C THR A 357 7.07 12.75 22.41
N GLU A 358 6.10 11.83 22.52
CA GLU A 358 5.18 11.49 21.44
C GLU A 358 4.48 12.71 20.80
N PHE A 359 4.43 12.77 19.47
CA PHE A 359 3.92 13.91 18.67
C PHE A 359 4.68 15.23 18.82
N MET A 360 5.80 15.29 19.54
CA MET A 360 6.66 16.47 19.56
C MET A 360 7.60 16.50 18.36
N THR A 361 7.90 17.70 17.87
CA THR A 361 9.09 17.87 17.02
C THR A 361 10.35 17.67 17.86
N LYS A 362 11.45 17.30 17.21
CA LYS A 362 12.75 17.16 17.89
C LYS A 362 13.15 18.44 18.65
N ALA A 363 12.86 19.62 18.10
CA ALA A 363 13.13 20.89 18.74
C ALA A 363 12.23 21.12 19.97
N GLY A 364 10.92 20.85 19.85
CA GLY A 364 9.99 21.00 20.97
C GLY A 364 10.28 20.03 22.12
N ALA A 365 10.71 18.81 21.81
CA ALA A 365 11.18 17.87 22.82
C ALA A 365 12.45 18.37 23.53
N ALA A 366 13.42 18.91 22.79
CA ALA A 366 14.66 19.46 23.37
C ALA A 366 14.42 20.70 24.24
N GLU A 367 13.41 21.52 23.91
CA GLU A 367 13.01 22.66 24.72
C GLU A 367 12.39 22.22 26.06
N LYS A 368 11.47 21.25 26.02
CA LYS A 368 10.79 20.74 27.23
C LYS A 368 11.71 19.86 28.09
N TYR A 369 12.64 19.14 27.46
CA TYR A 369 13.58 18.22 28.11
C TYR A 369 15.02 18.61 27.77
N ALA A 370 15.45 19.77 28.28
CA ALA A 370 16.76 20.35 27.99
C ALA A 370 17.95 19.44 28.40
N ASP A 371 17.75 18.56 29.37
CA ASP A 371 18.73 17.57 29.81
C ASP A 371 18.18 16.15 29.56
N PRO A 372 18.51 15.51 28.43
CA PRO A 372 18.05 14.17 28.09
C PRO A 372 18.45 13.11 29.13
N ALA A 373 19.50 13.35 29.93
CA ALA A 373 19.91 12.41 30.98
C ALA A 373 18.92 12.36 32.16
N LYS A 374 18.01 13.34 32.25
CA LYS A 374 16.94 13.39 33.26
C LYS A 374 15.60 12.86 32.74
N LEU A 375 15.53 12.49 31.46
CA LEU A 375 14.33 11.93 30.87
C LEU A 375 14.05 10.55 31.49
N SER A 376 12.86 10.40 32.05
CA SER A 376 12.39 9.18 32.72
C SER A 376 10.86 9.11 32.67
N PRO A 377 10.24 7.97 32.98
CA PRO A 377 8.77 7.88 33.07
C PRO A 377 8.17 8.95 34.01
N ALA A 378 8.87 9.31 35.08
CA ALA A 378 8.44 10.31 36.05
C ALA A 378 8.62 11.77 35.59
N SER A 379 9.29 12.01 34.47
CA SER A 379 9.58 13.36 33.97
C SER A 379 8.51 13.91 33.02
N ARG A 380 7.49 13.11 32.65
CA ARG A 380 6.48 13.46 31.65
C ARG A 380 5.80 14.79 31.95
N VAL A 381 5.88 15.72 31.00
CA VAL A 381 5.15 16.99 31.05
C VAL A 381 3.67 16.80 30.73
N ALA A 382 2.79 17.57 31.36
CA ALA A 382 1.36 17.52 31.11
C ALA A 382 0.98 18.28 29.82
N ASP A 383 0.09 17.69 29.02
CA ASP A 383 -0.62 18.33 27.91
C ASP A 383 -1.87 17.51 27.56
N LYS A 384 -2.66 17.98 26.58
CA LYS A 384 -3.92 17.33 26.17
C LYS A 384 -3.75 15.83 25.85
N HIS A 385 -2.61 15.43 25.29
CA HIS A 385 -2.35 14.03 24.94
C HIS A 385 -1.88 13.24 26.17
N ARG A 386 -0.82 13.70 26.83
CA ARG A 386 -0.13 12.97 27.92
C ARG A 386 -0.94 12.88 29.21
N SER A 387 -1.88 13.80 29.44
CA SER A 387 -2.73 13.81 30.62
C SER A 387 -3.81 12.72 30.61
N ARG A 388 -3.88 11.88 29.56
CA ARG A 388 -4.72 10.69 29.51
C ARG A 388 -4.21 9.55 30.41
N TRP A 389 -2.94 9.58 30.79
CA TRP A 389 -2.27 8.55 31.60
C TRP A 389 -1.75 9.12 32.92
N GLY A 390 -1.64 8.27 33.95
CA GLY A 390 -1.06 8.63 35.25
C GLY A 390 0.45 8.85 35.19
N GLN A 391 1.05 9.71 36.03
CA GLN A 391 2.50 9.97 35.96
C GLN A 391 3.31 8.66 36.09
N GLY A 392 4.23 8.41 35.16
CA GLY A 392 5.06 7.20 35.14
C GLY A 392 4.43 5.99 34.44
N ASP A 393 3.18 6.11 34.02
CA ASP A 393 2.40 5.09 33.33
C ASP A 393 2.82 4.89 31.86
N TRP A 394 2.54 3.71 31.33
CA TRP A 394 2.82 3.27 29.96
C TRP A 394 1.56 3.33 29.07
N THR A 395 1.64 2.89 27.81
CA THR A 395 0.50 2.94 26.85
C THR A 395 0.08 1.56 26.35
N ASP A 396 -0.65 1.55 25.24
CA ASP A 396 -1.06 0.36 24.52
C ASP A 396 0.08 -0.55 24.09
N ASP A 397 1.30 -0.04 23.89
CA ASP A 397 2.46 -0.86 23.54
C ASP A 397 2.72 -1.90 24.64
N THR A 398 2.79 -1.45 25.91
CA THR A 398 3.03 -2.34 27.05
C THR A 398 1.81 -3.17 27.39
N ASP A 399 0.61 -2.59 27.38
CA ASP A 399 -0.59 -3.34 27.72
C ASP A 399 -0.81 -4.50 26.75
N GLN A 400 -0.67 -4.24 25.45
CA GLN A 400 -0.87 -5.30 24.45
C GLN A 400 0.26 -6.32 24.45
N LEU A 401 1.49 -5.96 24.81
CA LEU A 401 2.58 -6.92 25.09
C LEU A 401 2.17 -7.87 26.23
N VAL A 402 1.60 -7.36 27.32
CA VAL A 402 1.11 -8.19 28.44
C VAL A 402 0.02 -9.15 27.96
N LEU A 403 -0.94 -8.68 27.14
CA LEU A 403 -1.98 -9.55 26.58
C LEU A 403 -1.42 -10.67 25.70
N VAL A 404 -0.37 -10.40 24.92
CA VAL A 404 0.31 -11.44 24.12
C VAL A 404 0.98 -12.46 25.04
N LEU A 405 1.70 -12.00 26.06
CA LEU A 405 2.37 -12.88 27.03
C LEU A 405 1.37 -13.76 27.79
N ASP A 406 0.24 -13.19 28.23
CA ASP A 406 -0.83 -13.94 28.89
C ASP A 406 -1.44 -15.00 27.97
N ALA A 407 -1.67 -14.68 26.70
CA ALA A 407 -2.17 -15.64 25.72
C ALA A 407 -1.17 -16.80 25.49
N VAL A 408 0.13 -16.51 25.45
CA VAL A 408 1.19 -17.54 25.35
C VAL A 408 1.22 -18.42 26.62
N VAL A 409 1.13 -17.81 27.80
CA VAL A 409 1.13 -18.56 29.07
C VAL A 409 -0.11 -19.45 29.17
N ALA A 410 -1.29 -18.92 28.84
CA ALA A 410 -2.54 -19.68 28.83
C ALA A 410 -2.50 -20.86 27.84
N GLY A 411 -1.80 -20.72 26.71
CA GLY A 411 -1.55 -21.79 25.75
C GLY A 411 -0.35 -22.67 26.06
N ASN A 412 0.16 -22.67 27.31
CA ASN A 412 1.33 -23.46 27.74
C ASN A 412 2.58 -23.27 26.85
N GLY A 413 2.81 -22.05 26.38
CA GLY A 413 3.94 -21.68 25.52
C GLY A 413 3.61 -21.64 24.02
N VAL A 414 2.38 -21.96 23.62
CA VAL A 414 1.88 -21.78 22.25
C VAL A 414 0.90 -20.61 22.23
N LEU A 415 1.10 -19.66 21.30
CA LEU A 415 0.19 -18.52 21.17
C LEU A 415 -1.15 -18.97 20.58
N ASP A 416 -2.22 -18.87 21.38
CA ASP A 416 -3.60 -18.91 20.85
C ASP A 416 -4.00 -17.51 20.36
N GLN A 417 -4.01 -17.33 19.04
CA GLN A 417 -4.33 -16.07 18.39
C GLN A 417 -5.77 -15.62 18.63
N ARG A 418 -6.73 -16.55 18.82
CA ARG A 418 -8.13 -16.20 19.09
C ARG A 418 -8.31 -15.74 20.52
N LEU A 419 -7.62 -16.39 21.45
CA LEU A 419 -7.59 -15.94 22.83
C LEU A 419 -7.01 -14.52 22.90
N PHE A 420 -5.87 -14.28 22.26
CA PHE A 420 -5.30 -12.94 22.16
C PHE A 420 -6.28 -11.92 21.54
N ALA A 421 -6.92 -12.25 20.41
CA ALA A 421 -7.87 -11.36 19.75
C ALA A 421 -9.06 -10.99 20.66
N LYS A 422 -9.59 -11.96 21.40
CA LYS A 422 -10.65 -11.73 22.39
C LYS A 422 -10.17 -10.84 23.52
N SER A 423 -9.00 -11.12 24.10
CA SER A 423 -8.40 -10.33 25.17
C SER A 423 -8.13 -8.89 24.72
N LEU A 424 -7.68 -8.68 23.48
CA LEU A 424 -7.44 -7.35 22.92
C LEU A 424 -8.73 -6.52 22.81
N LYS A 425 -9.84 -7.13 22.38
CA LYS A 425 -11.16 -6.45 22.33
C LYS A 425 -11.70 -6.15 23.73
N GLN A 426 -11.49 -7.06 24.69
CA GLN A 426 -11.86 -6.86 26.09
C GLN A 426 -11.03 -5.75 26.76
N TRP A 427 -9.72 -5.73 26.53
CA TRP A 427 -8.82 -4.67 27.00
C TRP A 427 -9.24 -3.31 26.42
N ARG A 428 -9.56 -3.23 25.13
CA ARG A 428 -10.06 -1.96 24.56
C ARG A 428 -11.24 -1.40 25.34
N GLN A 429 -12.17 -2.27 25.76
CA GLN A 429 -13.39 -1.88 26.48
C GLN A 429 -13.16 -1.57 27.96
N ASN A 430 -12.19 -2.21 28.62
CA ASN A 430 -12.08 -2.20 30.08
C ASN A 430 -10.70 -1.78 30.63
N GLY A 431 -9.66 -1.69 29.79
CA GLY A 431 -8.26 -1.54 30.22
C GLY A 431 -7.81 -2.73 31.08
N PHE A 432 -6.91 -2.49 32.03
CA PHE A 432 -6.67 -3.38 33.17
C PHE A 432 -7.38 -2.84 34.43
N PRO A 433 -8.60 -3.32 34.75
CA PRO A 433 -9.35 -2.84 35.91
C PRO A 433 -8.62 -3.00 37.25
N GLU A 434 -7.76 -4.02 37.36
CA GLU A 434 -6.92 -4.27 38.53
C GLU A 434 -5.86 -3.18 38.75
N LEU A 435 -5.51 -2.42 37.71
CA LEU A 435 -4.65 -1.23 37.77
C LEU A 435 -5.44 0.07 37.86
N GLY A 436 -6.78 -0.01 37.84
CA GLY A 436 -7.69 1.14 37.94
C GLY A 436 -8.15 1.69 36.59
N ASP A 437 -7.86 1.00 35.48
CA ASP A 437 -8.30 1.43 34.16
C ASP A 437 -9.79 1.20 33.96
N THR A 438 -10.37 1.98 33.03
CA THR A 438 -11.77 1.83 32.60
C THR A 438 -11.92 1.58 31.11
N ALA A 439 -10.84 1.70 30.34
CA ALA A 439 -10.75 1.41 28.92
C ALA A 439 -9.28 1.33 28.50
N GLY A 440 -9.01 0.65 27.38
CA GLY A 440 -7.69 0.66 26.75
C GLY A 440 -7.42 2.04 26.12
N LEU A 441 -6.29 2.65 26.46
CA LEU A 441 -5.87 3.97 25.95
C LEU A 441 -4.70 3.82 24.98
N GLY A 442 -4.50 4.80 24.10
CA GLY A 442 -3.37 4.83 23.14
C GLY A 442 -3.61 4.14 21.81
N ILE A 443 -4.66 3.31 21.69
CA ILE A 443 -4.90 2.48 20.50
C ILE A 443 -4.78 3.23 19.16
N GLY A 444 -3.90 2.73 18.30
CA GLY A 444 -3.72 3.22 16.94
C GLY A 444 -4.94 2.97 16.04
N GLN A 445 -5.14 3.84 15.05
CA GLN A 445 -6.30 3.79 14.13
C GLN A 445 -6.46 2.43 13.43
N THR A 446 -5.36 1.82 12.96
CA THR A 446 -5.39 0.51 12.31
C THR A 446 -5.90 -0.59 13.23
N VAL A 447 -5.42 -0.64 14.48
CA VAL A 447 -5.89 -1.65 15.44
C VAL A 447 -7.35 -1.38 15.79
N SER A 448 -7.73 -0.12 15.97
CA SER A 448 -9.12 0.26 16.23
C SER A 448 -10.07 -0.21 15.12
N ALA A 449 -9.74 0.06 13.85
CA ALA A 449 -10.58 -0.34 12.71
C ALA A 449 -10.77 -1.87 12.65
N VAL A 450 -9.69 -2.64 12.83
CA VAL A 450 -9.77 -4.10 12.88
C VAL A 450 -10.67 -4.60 14.02
N LEU A 451 -10.60 -4.00 15.21
CA LEU A 451 -11.44 -4.37 16.35
C LEU A 451 -12.93 -4.03 16.15
N GLU A 452 -13.25 -3.03 15.32
CA GLU A 452 -14.62 -2.61 14.98
C GLU A 452 -15.20 -3.37 13.80
N HIS A 453 -14.36 -4.01 13.00
CA HIS A 453 -14.77 -4.69 11.80
C HIS A 453 -15.81 -5.80 12.11
N PRO A 454 -16.94 -5.90 11.36
CA PRO A 454 -18.04 -6.80 11.69
C PRO A 454 -17.66 -8.28 11.83
N ALA A 455 -16.65 -8.72 11.09
CA ALA A 455 -16.16 -10.09 11.14
C ALA A 455 -15.22 -10.40 12.32
N TYR A 456 -14.80 -9.42 13.13
CA TYR A 456 -13.72 -9.60 14.10
C TYR A 456 -14.00 -10.70 15.13
N ASP A 457 -15.24 -10.79 15.62
CA ASP A 457 -15.60 -11.74 16.67
C ASP A 457 -15.60 -13.21 16.19
N VAL A 458 -15.74 -13.42 14.87
CA VAL A 458 -15.83 -14.76 14.27
C VAL A 458 -14.56 -15.14 13.49
N ALA A 459 -13.85 -14.15 12.95
CA ALA A 459 -12.67 -14.32 12.10
C ALA A 459 -11.74 -13.08 12.19
N PRO A 460 -10.98 -12.90 13.29
CA PRO A 460 -10.19 -11.69 13.54
C PRO A 460 -9.06 -11.46 12.53
N ASP A 461 -8.49 -12.52 11.98
CA ASP A 461 -7.47 -12.47 10.94
C ASP A 461 -8.03 -12.12 9.56
N VAL A 462 -9.23 -12.60 9.23
CA VAL A 462 -9.98 -12.16 8.04
C VAL A 462 -10.37 -10.69 8.16
N ALA A 463 -10.84 -10.25 9.34
CA ALA A 463 -11.09 -8.84 9.60
C ALA A 463 -9.82 -7.99 9.38
N ALA A 464 -8.67 -8.45 9.86
CA ALA A 464 -7.39 -7.77 9.63
C ALA A 464 -6.97 -7.74 8.14
N ASP A 465 -7.13 -8.83 7.39
CA ASP A 465 -6.86 -8.87 5.94
C ASP A 465 -7.80 -7.93 5.17
N ALA A 466 -9.09 -7.93 5.52
CA ALA A 466 -10.09 -7.07 4.89
C ALA A 466 -9.76 -5.58 5.08
N GLU A 467 -9.49 -5.16 6.32
CA GLU A 467 -9.05 -3.79 6.64
C GLU A 467 -7.75 -3.44 5.91
N TRP A 468 -6.75 -4.31 5.95
CA TRP A 468 -5.48 -4.06 5.25
C TRP A 468 -5.66 -3.86 3.74
N ARG A 469 -6.54 -4.66 3.14
CA ARG A 469 -6.89 -4.53 1.72
C ARG A 469 -7.63 -3.25 1.45
N GLN A 470 -8.61 -2.87 2.26
CA GLN A 470 -9.38 -1.62 2.09
C GLN A 470 -8.50 -0.38 1.98
N TYR A 471 -7.32 -0.38 2.61
CA TYR A 471 -6.31 0.69 2.52
C TYR A 471 -5.16 0.38 1.55
N GLY A 472 -5.38 -0.47 0.55
CA GLY A 472 -4.49 -0.67 -0.59
C GLY A 472 -3.26 -1.48 -0.25
N CYS A 473 -3.36 -2.33 0.77
CA CYS A 473 -2.24 -3.12 1.27
C CYS A 473 -1.05 -2.24 1.71
N SER A 474 -1.32 -0.97 2.05
CA SER A 474 -0.29 0.04 2.31
C SER A 474 -0.09 0.35 3.79
N MET A 475 -1.05 -0.02 4.64
CA MET A 475 -0.92 0.15 6.09
C MET A 475 0.28 -0.65 6.60
N ALA A 476 1.21 0.08 7.22
CA ALA A 476 2.43 -0.45 7.83
C ALA A 476 2.64 0.20 9.20
N ALA A 477 1.57 0.30 9.99
CA ALA A 477 1.60 0.83 11.34
C ALA A 477 2.42 -0.08 12.28
N ASN A 478 2.97 0.50 13.35
CA ASN A 478 3.79 -0.19 14.34
C ASN A 478 3.00 -1.12 15.28
N GLY A 479 1.66 -1.04 15.29
CA GLY A 479 0.80 -1.68 16.29
C GLY A 479 0.88 -3.20 16.39
N ALA A 480 1.68 -3.89 15.59
CA ALA A 480 2.02 -5.31 15.78
C ALA A 480 3.48 -5.55 16.21
N VAL A 481 4.41 -4.64 15.89
CA VAL A 481 5.85 -4.78 16.17
C VAL A 481 6.19 -4.36 17.61
N MET A 482 5.35 -3.53 18.23
CA MET A 482 5.58 -3.03 19.59
C MET A 482 5.29 -4.05 20.71
N ARG A 483 4.60 -5.15 20.40
CA ARG A 483 4.10 -6.15 21.37
C ARG A 483 4.62 -7.55 21.07
#